data_AF-A0A257VC14-F1
#
_entry.id   AF-A0A257VC14-F1
#
_cell.length_a   1.000
_cell.length_b   1.000
_cell.length_c   1.000
_cell.angle_alpha   90.00
_cell.angle_beta   90.00
_cell.angle_gamma   90.00
#
_symmetry.space_group_name_H-M   'P 1'
#
loop_
_entity.id
_entity.type
_entity.pdbx_description
1 polymer ?
#
loop_
_entity_poly.entity_id
_entity_poly.type
_entity_poly.pdbx_seq_one_letter_code
_entity_poly.pdbx_strand_id
1 'polypeptide(L)'
;MLQAGKAVVASEELERWIETAVGPARWVALELGEEVTAVIEVAGAHLTLRASRTGGEPRATLDLAPAEPAPVAAPAPPPPQPTAVPPPVPPALERPLDRMLRRLVELGGSDLHLTASRPPLMRLHGDMAALPEFSTPLSSEHVLLMCDEVAAAVNRTEFRAESDTDFAYEIPGVARFRVNLFRDRHGAGAVFRQIPNQILSFDNLGLPECVRSLCSLNKGLVLVTGPTGSGKSTTLAAMIDLINDTRNDHIITIEDPIEFVHENKKCLVNQREVYTHTGSFKRALRAALREDPDIVLVGELRDLETMAIAIETAETGHLVFATLHTTTAVSTVERLVDQFPPDRQAQIRVMLAESLKGVIAQILLKRIGGGRVAAYEILLGIPAVANLIREGKTFQIPTVMQTAKRLGMRTLNDSLAELVRDGKVDAQEALARAVDKDALRGLLKLE
;
A
#
# COMPACT_ATOMS: atom_id res chain seq x y z
N MET A 1 -17.26 -36.41 19.66
CA MET A 1 -18.57 -36.19 20.32
C MET A 1 -18.32 -35.37 21.57
N LEU A 2 -18.57 -34.06 21.52
CA LEU A 2 -18.53 -33.20 22.70
C LEU A 2 -19.88 -33.33 23.41
N GLN A 3 -19.89 -33.81 24.66
CA GLN A 3 -21.08 -33.78 25.50
C GLN A 3 -21.27 -32.35 26.04
N ALA A 4 -22.53 -31.90 26.08
CA ALA A 4 -22.90 -30.61 26.66
C ALA A 4 -22.53 -30.57 28.15
N GLY A 5 -21.73 -29.59 28.55
CA GLY A 5 -21.32 -29.38 29.94
C GLY A 5 -20.55 -28.08 30.14
N LYS A 6 -20.73 -27.46 31.31
CA LYS A 6 -19.95 -26.29 31.75
C LYS A 6 -18.53 -26.75 32.08
N ALA A 7 -17.54 -26.26 31.35
CA ALA A 7 -16.13 -26.40 31.69
C ALA A 7 -15.62 -25.11 32.33
N VAL A 8 -14.89 -25.23 33.45
CA VAL A 8 -14.16 -24.13 34.07
C VAL A 8 -12.70 -24.33 33.70
N VAL A 9 -12.12 -23.37 32.97
CA VAL A 9 -10.72 -23.42 32.51
C VAL A 9 -9.96 -22.21 33.06
N ALA A 10 -8.75 -22.44 33.58
CA ALA A 10 -7.84 -21.38 34.01
C ALA A 10 -7.35 -20.59 32.79
N SER A 11 -7.14 -19.27 32.90
CA SER A 11 -6.85 -18.46 31.68
C SER A 11 -5.57 -18.85 30.96
N GLU A 12 -4.56 -19.34 31.67
CA GLU A 12 -3.28 -19.76 31.09
C GLU A 12 -3.39 -21.02 30.21
N GLU A 13 -4.48 -21.78 30.36
CA GLU A 13 -4.73 -23.01 29.59
C GLU A 13 -5.85 -22.84 28.56
N LEU A 14 -6.46 -21.66 28.48
CA LEU A 14 -7.66 -21.40 27.68
C LEU A 14 -7.38 -21.53 26.18
N GLU A 15 -6.28 -20.95 25.67
CA GLU A 15 -5.89 -21.06 24.25
C GLU A 15 -5.64 -22.51 23.85
N ARG A 16 -4.87 -23.25 24.68
CA ARG A 16 -4.53 -24.65 24.42
C ARG A 16 -5.77 -25.54 24.46
N TRP A 17 -6.71 -25.26 25.37
CA TRP A 17 -7.96 -25.99 25.45
C TRP A 17 -8.90 -25.68 24.29
N ILE A 18 -9.03 -24.42 23.86
CA ILE A 18 -9.82 -24.02 22.69
C ILE A 18 -9.27 -24.67 21.41
N GLU A 19 -7.94 -24.64 21.21
CA GLU A 19 -7.29 -25.30 20.08
C GLU A 19 -7.52 -26.83 20.09
N THR A 20 -7.44 -27.45 21.26
CA THR A 20 -7.58 -28.92 21.40
C THR A 20 -9.05 -29.37 21.29
N ALA A 21 -10.01 -28.58 21.78
CA ALA A 21 -11.41 -28.96 21.83
C ALA A 21 -12.21 -28.54 20.58
N VAL A 22 -11.78 -27.50 19.86
CA VAL A 22 -12.66 -26.76 18.94
C VAL A 22 -12.04 -26.49 17.55
N GLY A 23 -10.73 -26.67 17.37
CA GLY A 23 -10.05 -26.31 16.11
C GLY A 23 -9.95 -24.79 15.90
N PRO A 24 -9.58 -24.30 14.70
CA PRO A 24 -9.40 -22.87 14.45
C PRO A 24 -10.76 -22.14 14.45
N ALA A 25 -11.14 -21.59 15.61
CA ALA A 25 -12.39 -20.85 15.78
C ALA A 25 -12.30 -19.42 15.21
N ARG A 26 -13.43 -18.86 14.75
CA ARG A 26 -13.55 -17.48 14.25
C ARG A 26 -14.28 -16.61 15.28
N TRP A 27 -13.70 -15.51 15.74
CA TRP A 27 -14.35 -14.61 16.71
C TRP A 27 -15.39 -13.69 16.03
N VAL A 28 -16.50 -13.43 16.72
CA VAL A 28 -17.71 -12.77 16.16
C VAL A 28 -18.03 -11.47 16.88
N ALA A 29 -17.81 -11.37 18.19
CA ALA A 29 -18.03 -10.14 18.98
C ALA A 29 -17.22 -10.18 20.28
N LEU A 30 -16.85 -9.00 20.81
CA LEU A 30 -16.16 -8.84 22.09
C LEU A 30 -16.71 -7.61 22.85
N GLU A 31 -17.25 -7.84 24.05
CA GLU A 31 -17.62 -6.76 24.99
C GLU A 31 -16.63 -6.71 26.15
N LEU A 32 -16.09 -5.51 26.42
CA LEU A 32 -15.06 -5.28 27.45
C LEU A 32 -15.68 -4.65 28.71
N GLY A 33 -15.56 -5.35 29.84
CA GLY A 33 -15.96 -4.94 31.19
C GLY A 33 -15.20 -5.73 32.28
N GLU A 34 -15.71 -5.78 33.53
CA GLU A 34 -15.17 -6.71 34.57
C GLU A 34 -15.37 -8.19 34.20
N GLU A 35 -16.29 -8.45 33.26
CA GLU A 35 -16.55 -9.72 32.62
C GLU A 35 -16.42 -9.52 31.10
N VAL A 36 -15.55 -10.32 30.47
CA VAL A 36 -15.31 -10.35 29.02
C VAL A 36 -16.27 -11.36 28.41
N THR A 37 -17.16 -10.90 27.54
CA THR A 37 -18.03 -11.79 26.76
C THR A 37 -17.57 -11.79 25.32
N ALA A 38 -17.33 -12.97 24.77
CA ALA A 38 -16.91 -13.17 23.40
C ALA A 38 -17.80 -14.20 22.71
N VAL A 39 -18.21 -13.94 21.47
CA VAL A 39 -18.93 -14.92 20.65
C VAL A 39 -17.96 -15.51 19.64
N ILE A 40 -17.91 -16.83 19.51
CA ILE A 40 -17.09 -17.54 18.52
C ILE A 40 -17.96 -18.36 17.58
N GLU A 41 -17.56 -18.51 16.32
CA GLU A 41 -18.20 -19.37 15.33
C GLU A 41 -17.33 -20.60 15.08
N VAL A 42 -17.95 -21.78 15.19
CA VAL A 42 -17.30 -23.09 15.04
C VAL A 42 -18.17 -23.94 14.14
N ALA A 43 -17.67 -24.29 12.95
CA ALA A 43 -18.38 -25.13 11.98
C ALA A 43 -19.84 -24.67 11.72
N GLY A 44 -20.09 -23.35 11.71
CA GLY A 44 -21.41 -22.75 11.50
C GLY A 44 -22.28 -22.61 12.76
N ALA A 45 -21.77 -22.96 13.95
CA ALA A 45 -22.46 -22.76 15.23
C ALA A 45 -21.83 -21.60 16.02
N HIS A 46 -22.66 -20.70 16.56
CA HIS A 46 -22.22 -19.62 17.43
C HIS A 46 -22.17 -20.10 18.89
N LEU A 47 -21.02 -19.93 19.54
CA LEU A 47 -20.79 -20.22 20.95
C LEU A 47 -20.51 -18.92 21.70
N THR A 48 -21.01 -18.81 22.93
CA THR A 48 -20.73 -17.64 23.79
C THR A 48 -19.74 -18.04 24.87
N LEU A 49 -18.62 -17.36 24.91
CA LEU A 49 -17.56 -17.47 25.90
C LEU A 49 -17.68 -16.30 26.88
N ARG A 50 -17.76 -16.58 28.18
CA ARG A 50 -17.77 -15.57 29.24
C ARG A 50 -16.58 -15.79 30.15
N ALA A 51 -15.74 -14.79 30.32
CA ALA A 51 -14.59 -14.82 31.21
C ALA A 51 -14.69 -13.68 32.24
N SER A 52 -14.59 -13.99 33.53
CA SER A 52 -14.60 -13.00 34.61
C SER A 52 -13.40 -13.20 35.54
N ARG A 53 -13.03 -12.14 36.26
CA ARG A 53 -12.05 -12.22 37.35
C ARG A 53 -12.78 -12.31 38.70
N THR A 54 -12.70 -13.47 39.35
CA THR A 54 -13.22 -13.62 40.73
C THR A 54 -12.05 -13.83 41.67
N GLY A 55 -11.77 -12.85 42.54
CA GLY A 55 -10.72 -12.97 43.57
C GLY A 55 -9.27 -12.91 43.09
N GLY A 56 -9.01 -12.33 41.91
CA GLY A 56 -7.66 -12.20 41.34
C GLY A 56 -7.24 -13.35 40.43
N GLU A 57 -7.99 -14.45 40.39
CA GLU A 57 -7.79 -15.54 39.44
C GLU A 57 -8.77 -15.42 38.26
N PRO A 58 -8.29 -15.55 37.01
CA PRO A 58 -9.13 -15.49 35.83
C PRO A 58 -9.85 -16.82 35.60
N ARG A 59 -11.18 -16.77 35.45
CA ARG A 59 -12.03 -17.94 35.17
C ARG A 59 -12.80 -17.72 33.87
N ALA A 60 -12.78 -18.71 32.98
CA ALA A 60 -13.61 -18.72 31.77
C ALA A 60 -14.66 -19.84 31.83
N THR A 61 -15.86 -19.51 31.36
CA THR A 61 -17.00 -20.41 31.19
C THR A 61 -17.46 -20.37 29.73
N LEU A 62 -17.58 -21.55 29.12
CA LEU A 62 -18.11 -21.70 27.77
C LEU A 62 -19.55 -22.22 27.86
N ASP A 63 -20.52 -21.43 27.40
CA ASP A 63 -21.90 -21.87 27.26
C ASP A 63 -22.14 -22.40 25.85
N LEU A 64 -22.15 -23.74 25.74
CA LEU A 64 -22.58 -24.46 24.55
C LEU A 64 -24.11 -24.44 24.52
N ALA A 65 -24.72 -23.46 23.84
CA ALA A 65 -26.17 -23.48 23.62
C ALA A 65 -26.53 -24.73 22.78
N PRO A 66 -27.48 -25.57 23.20
CA PRO A 66 -27.90 -26.71 22.39
C PRO A 66 -28.62 -26.22 21.13
N ALA A 67 -28.30 -26.83 19.99
CA ALA A 67 -29.08 -26.64 18.77
C ALA A 67 -30.55 -27.03 19.04
N GLU A 68 -31.49 -26.15 18.68
CA GLU A 68 -32.91 -26.52 18.67
C GLU A 68 -33.10 -27.78 17.81
N PRO A 69 -33.94 -28.74 18.23
CA PRO A 69 -34.14 -29.97 17.49
C PRO A 69 -34.74 -29.65 16.10
N ALA A 70 -34.16 -30.24 15.07
CA ALA A 70 -34.65 -30.14 13.70
C ALA A 70 -36.14 -30.57 13.62
N PRO A 71 -36.97 -29.87 12.84
CA PRO A 71 -38.37 -30.24 12.68
C PRO A 71 -38.48 -31.62 12.02
N VAL A 72 -39.35 -32.47 12.59
CA VAL A 72 -39.68 -33.80 12.07
C VAL A 72 -40.28 -33.68 10.67
N ALA A 73 -39.79 -34.49 9.73
CA ALA A 73 -40.24 -34.49 8.34
C ALA A 73 -41.75 -34.75 8.21
N ALA A 74 -42.49 -33.74 7.75
CA ALA A 74 -43.86 -33.85 7.27
C ALA A 74 -43.87 -34.43 5.83
N PRO A 75 -44.96 -35.07 5.38
CA PRO A 75 -45.02 -35.67 4.04
C PRO A 75 -44.98 -34.59 2.95
N ALA A 76 -44.53 -34.98 1.76
CA ALA A 76 -44.14 -34.10 0.66
C ALA A 76 -45.20 -33.03 0.31
N PRO A 77 -44.79 -31.77 0.06
CA PRO A 77 -45.71 -30.68 -0.25
C PRO A 77 -46.22 -30.75 -1.70
N PRO A 78 -47.41 -30.17 -1.99
CA PRO A 78 -47.91 -29.99 -3.35
C PRO A 78 -47.03 -29.01 -4.14
N PRO A 79 -47.15 -28.97 -5.49
CA PRO A 79 -46.27 -28.18 -6.35
C PRO A 79 -46.28 -26.67 -6.02
N PRO A 80 -45.17 -25.96 -6.33
CA PRO A 80 -44.86 -24.67 -5.71
C PRO A 80 -45.81 -23.56 -6.17
N GLN A 81 -46.35 -22.83 -5.20
CA GLN A 81 -46.85 -21.48 -5.41
C GLN A 81 -45.69 -20.48 -5.25
N PRO A 82 -45.70 -19.32 -5.94
CA PRO A 82 -44.59 -18.38 -5.90
C PRO A 82 -44.50 -17.75 -4.50
N THR A 83 -43.52 -18.19 -3.71
CA THR A 83 -43.29 -17.68 -2.35
C THR A 83 -42.40 -16.46 -2.35
N ALA A 84 -42.81 -15.52 -1.49
CA ALA A 84 -42.18 -14.24 -1.19
C ALA A 84 -40.69 -14.33 -0.85
N VAL A 85 -40.00 -13.21 -1.09
CA VAL A 85 -38.61 -12.93 -0.70
C VAL A 85 -38.39 -13.28 0.78
N PRO A 86 -37.35 -14.05 1.14
CA PRO A 86 -37.05 -14.34 2.54
C PRO A 86 -36.69 -13.06 3.30
N PRO A 87 -36.99 -12.98 4.62
CA PRO A 87 -36.69 -11.79 5.42
C PRO A 87 -35.17 -11.55 5.50
N PRO A 88 -34.74 -10.29 5.68
CA PRO A 88 -33.32 -9.95 5.76
C PRO A 88 -32.67 -10.59 7.00
N VAL A 89 -31.49 -11.17 6.80
CA VAL A 89 -30.59 -11.65 7.86
C VAL A 89 -30.20 -10.45 8.75
N PRO A 90 -30.17 -10.56 10.09
CA PRO A 90 -29.73 -9.48 10.96
C PRO A 90 -28.28 -9.05 10.63
N PRO A 91 -27.91 -7.76 10.80
CA PRO A 91 -26.55 -7.32 10.50
C PRO A 91 -25.56 -8.05 11.40
N ALA A 92 -24.53 -8.66 10.79
CA ALA A 92 -23.44 -9.27 11.53
C ALA A 92 -22.82 -8.23 12.49
N LEU A 93 -22.53 -8.63 13.73
CA LEU A 93 -21.81 -7.78 14.70
C LEU A 93 -20.48 -7.33 14.07
N GLU A 94 -20.31 -6.01 13.98
CA GLU A 94 -19.12 -5.41 13.39
C GLU A 94 -17.90 -5.61 14.28
N ARG A 95 -16.76 -5.97 13.70
CA ARG A 95 -15.51 -6.24 14.44
C ARG A 95 -15.05 -4.99 15.21
N PRO A 96 -14.50 -5.13 16.43
CA PRO A 96 -14.00 -3.99 17.20
C PRO A 96 -12.95 -3.15 16.46
N LEU A 97 -12.05 -3.81 15.74
CA LEU A 97 -11.02 -3.16 14.93
C LEU A 97 -11.64 -2.31 13.80
N ASP A 98 -12.62 -2.87 13.07
CA ASP A 98 -13.32 -2.18 11.98
C ASP A 98 -14.02 -0.91 12.48
N ARG A 99 -14.64 -0.97 13.66
CA ARG A 99 -15.25 0.21 14.31
C ARG A 99 -14.23 1.29 14.60
N MET A 100 -13.06 0.95 15.15
CA MET A 100 -11.99 1.90 15.42
C MET A 100 -11.44 2.52 14.13
N LEU A 101 -11.24 1.70 13.08
CA LEU A 101 -10.74 2.14 11.79
C LEU A 101 -11.75 3.03 11.05
N ARG A 102 -13.05 2.70 11.06
CA ARG A 102 -14.09 3.59 10.55
C ARG A 102 -14.09 4.92 11.27
N ARG A 103 -13.98 4.90 12.60
CA ARG A 103 -13.93 6.11 13.41
C ARG A 103 -12.72 6.98 13.09
N LEU A 104 -11.54 6.36 12.87
CA LEU A 104 -10.36 7.06 12.38
C LEU A 104 -10.65 7.81 11.08
N VAL A 105 -11.27 7.14 10.11
CA VAL A 105 -11.58 7.72 8.79
C VAL A 105 -12.60 8.85 8.89
N GLU A 106 -13.67 8.68 9.66
CA GLU A 106 -14.69 9.72 9.92
C GLU A 106 -14.08 11.00 10.51
N LEU A 107 -13.09 10.84 11.40
CA LEU A 107 -12.41 11.95 12.05
C LEU A 107 -11.30 12.56 11.17
N GLY A 108 -11.00 11.98 10.00
CA GLY A 108 -9.92 12.43 9.12
C GLY A 108 -8.52 12.14 9.66
N GLY A 109 -8.37 11.12 10.51
CA GLY A 109 -7.08 10.68 11.04
C GLY A 109 -6.25 9.90 10.02
N SER A 110 -4.91 10.04 10.07
CA SER A 110 -3.99 9.40 9.12
C SER A 110 -3.53 8.01 9.55
N ASP A 111 -3.37 7.80 10.85
CA ASP A 111 -2.83 6.56 11.42
C ASP A 111 -3.60 6.20 12.71
N LEU A 112 -4.01 4.93 12.85
CA LEU A 112 -4.47 4.35 14.12
C LEU A 112 -3.32 3.57 14.75
N HIS A 113 -3.04 3.84 16.02
CA HIS A 113 -1.99 3.21 16.82
C HIS A 113 -2.63 2.40 17.94
N LEU A 114 -2.39 1.09 17.92
CA LEU A 114 -2.78 0.16 18.98
C LEU A 114 -1.51 -0.28 19.69
N THR A 115 -1.43 -0.09 21.01
CA THR A 115 -0.28 -0.53 21.80
C THR A 115 -0.74 -0.98 23.18
N ALA A 116 -0.07 -1.99 23.71
CA ALA A 116 -0.37 -2.51 25.04
C ALA A 116 -0.23 -1.41 26.11
N SER A 117 -1.08 -1.50 27.14
CA SER A 117 -1.17 -0.56 28.27
C SER A 117 -1.58 0.88 27.90
N ARG A 118 -2.10 1.11 26.68
CA ARG A 118 -2.64 2.40 26.25
C ARG A 118 -4.00 2.23 25.57
N PRO A 119 -4.88 3.23 25.62
CA PRO A 119 -6.05 3.25 24.75
C PRO A 119 -5.63 3.38 23.28
N PRO A 120 -6.49 3.02 22.32
CA PRO A 120 -6.28 3.33 20.91
C PRO A 120 -5.99 4.82 20.71
N LEU A 121 -4.92 5.12 19.98
CA LEU A 121 -4.54 6.48 19.65
C LEU A 121 -4.67 6.70 18.14
N MET A 122 -4.97 7.91 17.71
CA MET A 122 -4.93 8.31 16.31
C MET A 122 -3.95 9.44 16.08
N ARG A 123 -3.42 9.52 14.86
CA ARG A 123 -2.76 10.71 14.36
C ARG A 123 -3.75 11.58 13.61
N LEU A 124 -4.02 12.78 14.10
CA LEU A 124 -4.91 13.76 13.47
C LEU A 124 -4.11 15.03 13.17
N HIS A 125 -4.05 15.41 11.89
CA HIS A 125 -3.28 16.58 11.41
C HIS A 125 -1.80 16.61 11.86
N GLY A 126 -1.21 15.44 12.11
CA GLY A 126 0.18 15.28 12.54
C GLY A 126 0.36 15.03 14.03
N ASP A 127 -0.64 15.35 14.86
CA ASP A 127 -0.59 15.21 16.31
C ASP A 127 -1.21 13.90 16.80
N MET A 128 -0.67 13.36 17.89
CA MET A 128 -1.20 12.17 18.54
C MET A 128 -2.36 12.53 19.48
N ALA A 129 -3.51 11.89 19.30
CA ALA A 129 -4.69 12.06 20.13
C ALA A 129 -5.28 10.69 20.50
N ALA A 130 -6.03 10.62 21.61
CA ALA A 130 -6.83 9.43 21.89
C ALA A 130 -7.96 9.31 20.86
N LEU A 131 -8.29 8.08 20.45
CA LEU A 131 -9.45 7.86 19.60
C LEU A 131 -10.73 8.06 20.45
N PRO A 132 -11.62 9.01 20.09
CA PRO A 132 -12.85 9.26 20.83
C PRO A 132 -13.68 7.98 21.00
N GLU A 133 -14.32 7.81 22.15
CA GLU A 133 -15.17 6.65 22.50
C GLU A 133 -14.40 5.35 22.79
N PHE A 134 -13.08 5.31 22.59
CA PHE A 134 -12.23 4.16 22.89
C PHE A 134 -11.17 4.50 23.96
N SER A 135 -11.60 4.65 25.21
CA SER A 135 -10.72 5.05 26.32
C SER A 135 -10.08 3.89 27.10
N THR A 136 -10.50 2.66 26.84
CA THR A 136 -10.03 1.48 27.58
C THR A 136 -8.63 1.09 27.12
N PRO A 137 -7.64 0.97 28.04
CA PRO A 137 -6.32 0.48 27.69
C PRO A 137 -6.36 -0.95 27.13
N LEU A 138 -5.59 -1.19 26.07
CA LEU A 138 -5.47 -2.50 25.45
C LEU A 138 -4.42 -3.36 26.17
N SER A 139 -4.65 -4.67 26.29
CA SER A 139 -3.59 -5.62 26.63
C SER A 139 -2.80 -6.01 25.37
N SER A 140 -1.64 -6.63 25.54
CA SER A 140 -0.92 -7.20 24.39
C SER A 140 -1.77 -8.24 23.66
N GLU A 141 -2.56 -9.03 24.39
CA GLU A 141 -3.46 -10.05 23.84
C GLU A 141 -4.58 -9.41 23.00
N HIS A 142 -5.17 -8.29 23.46
CA HIS A 142 -6.18 -7.57 22.67
C HIS A 142 -5.63 -7.13 21.31
N VAL A 143 -4.40 -6.59 21.27
CA VAL A 143 -3.78 -6.14 20.02
C VAL A 143 -3.54 -7.33 19.08
N LEU A 144 -3.02 -8.45 19.60
CA LEU A 144 -2.77 -9.66 18.81
C LEU A 144 -4.07 -10.25 18.25
N LEU A 145 -5.12 -10.37 19.08
CA LEU A 145 -6.42 -10.88 18.65
C LEU A 145 -7.00 -10.04 17.50
N MET A 146 -6.98 -8.72 17.63
CA MET A 146 -7.46 -7.82 16.57
C MET A 146 -6.64 -7.96 15.28
N CYS A 147 -5.32 -8.10 15.38
CA CYS A 147 -4.45 -8.20 14.20
C CYS A 147 -4.51 -9.58 13.53
N ASP A 148 -4.67 -10.66 14.31
CA ASP A 148 -4.78 -12.03 13.77
C ASP A 148 -6.05 -12.22 12.91
N GLU A 149 -7.12 -11.47 13.20
CA GLU A 149 -8.36 -11.47 12.40
C GLU A 149 -8.21 -10.88 11.00
N VAL A 150 -7.19 -10.05 10.79
CA VAL A 150 -6.96 -9.31 9.55
C VAL A 150 -5.69 -9.73 8.82
N ALA A 151 -4.72 -10.31 9.54
CA ALA A 151 -3.47 -10.80 8.98
C ALA A 151 -3.67 -12.12 8.22
N ALA A 152 -3.02 -12.28 7.06
CA ALA A 152 -2.98 -13.56 6.35
C ALA A 152 -2.10 -14.58 7.12
N ALA A 153 -2.26 -15.88 6.79
CA ALA A 153 -1.51 -16.95 7.46
C ALA A 153 0.02 -16.78 7.36
N VAL A 154 0.50 -16.22 6.24
CA VAL A 154 1.93 -15.93 6.03
C VAL A 154 2.43 -14.86 7.00
N ASN A 155 1.72 -13.74 7.13
CA ASN A 155 2.07 -12.66 8.06
C ASN A 155 1.99 -13.10 9.52
N ARG A 156 1.00 -13.93 9.88
CA ARG A 156 0.95 -14.51 11.24
C ARG A 156 2.15 -15.40 11.53
N THR A 157 2.64 -16.13 10.53
CA THR A 157 3.83 -16.98 10.66
C THR A 157 5.10 -16.13 10.75
N GLU A 158 5.23 -15.13 9.88
CA GLU A 158 6.33 -14.16 9.88
C GLU A 158 6.43 -13.42 11.22
N PHE A 159 5.33 -12.86 11.72
CA PHE A 159 5.30 -12.18 13.01
C PHE A 159 5.73 -13.08 14.18
N ARG A 160 5.36 -14.37 14.16
CA ARG A 160 5.78 -15.33 15.19
C ARG A 160 7.29 -15.62 15.12
N ALA A 161 7.88 -15.56 13.93
CA ALA A 161 9.30 -15.84 13.72
C ALA A 161 10.19 -14.61 13.92
N GLU A 162 9.78 -13.45 13.40
CA GLU A 162 10.60 -12.24 13.27
C GLU A 162 10.20 -11.11 14.23
N SER A 163 9.03 -11.24 14.90
CA SER A 163 8.46 -10.24 15.82
C SER A 163 7.95 -8.95 15.17
N ASP A 164 7.97 -8.84 13.85
CA ASP A 164 7.22 -7.85 13.07
C ASP A 164 6.70 -8.43 11.75
N THR A 165 5.74 -7.73 11.13
CA THR A 165 5.22 -8.02 9.79
C THR A 165 4.49 -6.79 9.23
N ASP A 166 4.52 -6.61 7.91
CA ASP A 166 3.76 -5.60 7.18
C ASP A 166 2.75 -6.28 6.24
N PHE A 167 1.52 -5.77 6.19
CA PHE A 167 0.48 -6.24 5.26
C PHE A 167 -0.57 -5.16 5.00
N ALA A 168 -1.46 -5.39 4.02
CA ALA A 168 -2.61 -4.53 3.77
C ALA A 168 -3.89 -5.11 4.38
N TYR A 169 -4.77 -4.22 4.86
CA TYR A 169 -6.12 -4.56 5.30
C TYR A 169 -7.13 -3.62 4.67
N GLU A 170 -8.25 -4.15 4.18
CA GLU A 170 -9.30 -3.38 3.52
C GLU A 170 -10.63 -3.55 4.26
N ILE A 171 -11.29 -2.42 4.52
CA ILE A 171 -12.70 -2.40 4.91
C ILE A 171 -13.50 -1.91 3.69
N PRO A 172 -14.25 -2.81 3.00
CA PRO A 172 -14.99 -2.45 1.79
C PRO A 172 -15.89 -1.23 1.98
N GLY A 173 -15.78 -0.28 1.07
CA GLY A 173 -16.55 0.98 1.09
C GLY A 173 -16.08 2.01 2.13
N VAL A 174 -14.99 1.76 2.86
CA VAL A 174 -14.43 2.70 3.85
C VAL A 174 -13.05 3.16 3.44
N ALA A 175 -12.05 2.29 3.57
CA ALA A 175 -10.65 2.60 3.34
C ALA A 175 -9.81 1.33 3.31
N ARG A 176 -8.66 1.44 2.66
CA ARG A 176 -7.55 0.51 2.82
C ARG A 176 -6.57 1.04 3.84
N PHE A 177 -5.87 0.12 4.49
CA PHE A 177 -4.89 0.42 5.51
C PHE A 177 -3.64 -0.40 5.25
N ARG A 178 -2.48 0.23 5.38
CA ARG A 178 -1.22 -0.49 5.56
C ARG A 178 -1.03 -0.75 7.04
N VAL A 179 -0.85 -2.01 7.39
CA VAL A 179 -0.70 -2.48 8.76
C VAL A 179 0.76 -2.85 8.99
N ASN A 180 1.35 -2.29 10.03
CA ASN A 180 2.61 -2.77 10.59
C ASN A 180 2.33 -3.31 11.99
N LEU A 181 2.49 -4.62 12.18
CA LEU A 181 2.35 -5.31 13.46
C LEU A 181 3.77 -5.60 13.99
N PHE A 182 4.05 -5.27 15.24
CA PHE A 182 5.38 -5.38 15.83
C PHE A 182 5.31 -5.71 17.32
N ARG A 183 6.46 -6.04 17.91
CA ARG A 183 6.63 -6.17 19.38
C ARG A 183 7.53 -5.06 19.91
N ASP A 184 7.15 -4.51 21.06
CA ASP A 184 7.98 -3.59 21.84
C ASP A 184 8.09 -4.05 23.30
N ARG A 185 8.67 -3.20 24.17
CA ARG A 185 8.84 -3.50 25.60
C ARG A 185 7.52 -3.65 26.38
N HIS A 186 6.42 -3.17 25.84
CA HIS A 186 5.09 -3.21 26.46
C HIS A 186 4.25 -4.38 25.94
N GLY A 187 4.63 -4.99 24.82
CA GLY A 187 3.99 -6.14 24.22
C GLY A 187 3.80 -5.98 22.72
N ALA A 188 2.73 -6.51 22.17
CA ALA A 188 2.36 -6.28 20.79
C ALA A 188 1.86 -4.85 20.56
N GLY A 189 2.23 -4.28 19.42
CA GLY A 189 1.74 -3.01 18.91
C GLY A 189 1.42 -3.11 17.42
N ALA A 190 0.46 -2.32 16.96
CA ALA A 190 0.10 -2.24 15.55
C ALA A 190 -0.15 -0.79 15.13
N VAL A 191 0.30 -0.44 13.94
CA VAL A 191 -0.02 0.83 13.27
C VAL A 191 -0.77 0.56 11.99
N PHE A 192 -1.95 1.15 11.87
CA PHE A 192 -2.78 1.12 10.67
C PHE A 192 -2.73 2.49 10.03
N ARG A 193 -2.00 2.62 8.92
CA ARG A 193 -1.95 3.85 8.13
C ARG A 193 -3.02 3.81 7.06
N GLN A 194 -3.88 4.82 7.01
CA GLN A 194 -4.86 4.95 5.93
C GLN A 194 -4.15 5.10 4.58
N ILE A 195 -4.58 4.30 3.61
CA ILE A 195 -4.19 4.40 2.21
C ILE A 195 -5.27 5.23 1.50
N PRO A 196 -4.92 6.36 0.85
CA PRO A 196 -5.92 7.21 0.19
C PRO A 196 -6.64 6.49 -0.96
N ASN A 197 -7.97 6.48 -0.94
CA ASN A 197 -8.76 5.87 -2.03
C ASN A 197 -8.86 6.77 -3.28
N GLN A 198 -8.66 8.08 -3.13
CA GLN A 198 -8.84 9.01 -4.24
C GLN A 198 -7.54 9.21 -5.02
N ILE A 199 -7.54 8.79 -6.28
CA ILE A 199 -6.45 9.08 -7.22
C ILE A 199 -6.57 10.55 -7.64
N LEU A 200 -5.49 11.32 -7.46
CA LEU A 200 -5.41 12.68 -7.99
C LEU A 200 -5.28 12.62 -9.51
N SER A 201 -6.03 13.46 -10.22
CA SER A 201 -5.91 13.52 -11.68
C SER A 201 -4.52 14.03 -12.09
N PHE A 202 -4.11 13.66 -13.30
CA PHE A 202 -2.86 14.12 -13.91
C PHE A 202 -2.71 15.66 -13.86
N ASP A 203 -3.80 16.38 -14.15
CA ASP A 203 -3.82 17.84 -14.16
C ASP A 203 -3.77 18.44 -12.74
N ASN A 204 -4.39 17.79 -11.75
CA ASN A 204 -4.32 18.22 -10.35
C ASN A 204 -2.89 18.15 -9.79
N LEU A 205 -2.07 17.22 -10.29
CA LEU A 205 -0.66 17.12 -9.93
C LEU A 205 0.23 18.17 -10.62
N GLY A 206 -0.29 18.88 -11.63
CA GLY A 206 0.49 19.84 -12.41
C GLY A 206 1.60 19.18 -13.23
N LEU A 207 1.41 17.91 -13.63
CA LEU A 207 2.36 17.22 -14.49
C LEU A 207 2.34 17.83 -15.91
N PRO A 208 3.50 18.05 -16.54
CA PRO A 208 3.55 18.68 -17.85
C PRO A 208 3.20 17.72 -19.00
N GLU A 209 2.86 18.30 -20.15
CA GLU A 209 2.44 17.56 -21.36
C GLU A 209 3.47 16.54 -21.86
N CYS A 210 4.76 16.78 -21.64
CA CYS A 210 5.80 15.82 -21.99
C CYS A 210 5.69 14.52 -21.19
N VAL A 211 5.20 14.57 -19.95
CA VAL A 211 4.91 13.38 -19.13
C VAL A 211 3.63 12.70 -19.61
N ARG A 212 2.62 13.48 -20.04
CA ARG A 212 1.38 12.95 -20.64
C ARG A 212 1.69 12.13 -21.88
N SER A 213 2.63 12.60 -22.70
CA SER A 213 3.09 11.91 -23.90
C SER A 213 3.73 10.55 -23.61
N LEU A 214 4.32 10.36 -22.42
CA LEU A 214 4.88 9.06 -22.01
C LEU A 214 3.79 8.01 -21.79
N CYS A 215 2.60 8.42 -21.32
CA CYS A 215 1.45 7.54 -21.12
C CYS A 215 0.84 7.04 -22.44
N SER A 216 1.12 7.72 -23.56
CA SER A 216 0.63 7.34 -24.89
C SER A 216 1.57 6.40 -25.65
N LEU A 217 2.74 6.07 -25.07
CA LEU A 217 3.68 5.15 -25.71
C LEU A 217 3.13 3.72 -25.74
N ASN A 218 3.56 2.93 -26.72
CA ASN A 218 3.21 1.51 -26.79
C ASN A 218 4.23 0.62 -26.08
N LYS A 219 5.49 1.09 -25.96
CA LYS A 219 6.54 0.35 -25.27
C LYS A 219 7.65 1.23 -24.72
N GLY A 220 8.40 0.67 -23.78
CA GLY A 220 9.58 1.25 -23.20
C GLY A 220 9.49 1.39 -21.69
N LEU A 221 10.52 1.98 -21.08
CA LEU A 221 10.66 2.10 -19.64
C LEU A 221 10.46 3.56 -19.21
N VAL A 222 9.50 3.79 -18.31
CA VAL A 222 9.22 5.09 -17.69
C VAL A 222 9.43 4.96 -16.19
N LEU A 223 10.27 5.83 -15.63
CA LEU A 223 10.66 5.76 -14.23
C LEU A 223 10.17 6.99 -13.47
N VAL A 224 9.55 6.76 -12.32
CA VAL A 224 9.22 7.82 -11.37
C VAL A 224 10.09 7.65 -10.13
N THR A 225 10.95 8.63 -9.85
CA THR A 225 11.99 8.50 -8.82
C THR A 225 11.94 9.62 -7.81
N GLY A 226 12.60 9.40 -6.68
CA GLY A 226 12.67 10.35 -5.58
C GLY A 226 12.67 9.65 -4.23
N PRO A 227 12.94 10.37 -3.13
CA PRO A 227 12.98 9.78 -1.79
C PRO A 227 11.61 9.26 -1.34
N THR A 228 11.58 8.53 -0.23
CA THR A 228 10.32 8.13 0.43
C THR A 228 9.49 9.38 0.74
N GLY A 229 8.17 9.31 0.46
CA GLY A 229 7.26 10.41 0.70
C GLY A 229 7.33 11.55 -0.32
N SER A 230 8.03 11.39 -1.45
CA SER A 230 8.05 12.40 -2.53
C SER A 230 6.83 12.38 -3.45
N GLY A 231 5.89 11.46 -3.23
CA GLY A 231 4.65 11.33 -4.04
C GLY A 231 4.78 10.43 -5.28
N LYS A 232 5.79 9.54 -5.35
CA LYS A 232 6.00 8.64 -6.50
C LYS A 232 4.76 7.81 -6.85
N SER A 233 4.19 7.13 -5.85
CA SER A 233 2.99 6.30 -6.02
C SER A 233 1.80 7.14 -6.49
N THR A 234 1.68 8.38 -6.01
CA THR A 234 0.63 9.31 -6.44
C THR A 234 0.79 9.72 -7.91
N THR A 235 2.02 10.04 -8.34
CA THR A 235 2.33 10.35 -9.74
C THR A 235 2.04 9.15 -10.64
N LEU A 236 2.50 7.94 -10.25
CA LEU A 236 2.24 6.72 -11.02
C LEU A 236 0.75 6.39 -11.08
N ALA A 237 0.02 6.48 -9.97
CA ALA A 237 -1.42 6.27 -9.96
C ALA A 237 -2.12 7.24 -10.93
N ALA A 238 -1.78 8.53 -10.91
CA ALA A 238 -2.35 9.49 -11.86
C ALA A 238 -2.02 9.17 -13.33
N MET A 239 -0.82 8.66 -13.60
CA MET A 239 -0.41 8.24 -14.94
C MET A 239 -1.16 6.99 -15.40
N ILE A 240 -1.25 5.96 -14.55
CA ILE A 240 -1.99 4.73 -14.85
C ILE A 240 -3.48 5.00 -14.99
N ASP A 241 -4.05 5.85 -14.15
CA ASP A 241 -5.47 6.23 -14.23
C ASP A 241 -5.79 6.97 -15.53
N LEU A 242 -4.89 7.88 -15.97
CA LEU A 242 -5.00 8.52 -17.27
C LEU A 242 -4.96 7.50 -18.43
N ILE A 243 -4.09 6.51 -18.37
CA ILE A 243 -4.03 5.43 -19.37
C ILE A 243 -5.36 4.66 -19.39
N ASN A 244 -5.84 4.27 -18.21
CA ASN A 244 -7.12 3.58 -18.03
C ASN A 244 -8.33 4.39 -18.55
N ASP A 245 -8.25 5.72 -18.52
CA ASP A 245 -9.28 6.61 -19.10
C ASP A 245 -9.20 6.75 -20.62
N THR A 246 -8.03 6.54 -21.22
CA THR A 246 -7.74 6.98 -22.59
C THR A 246 -7.43 5.84 -23.57
N ARG A 247 -7.07 4.65 -23.08
CA ARG A 247 -6.64 3.48 -23.88
C ARG A 247 -7.56 2.28 -23.64
N ASN A 248 -7.42 1.23 -24.45
CA ASN A 248 -8.18 -0.03 -24.30
C ASN A 248 -7.20 -1.20 -24.18
N ASP A 249 -6.39 -1.14 -23.12
CA ASP A 249 -5.23 -1.99 -22.93
C ASP A 249 -5.40 -2.86 -21.68
N HIS A 250 -4.52 -3.85 -21.51
CA HIS A 250 -4.39 -4.62 -20.28
C HIS A 250 -3.23 -4.09 -19.42
N ILE A 251 -3.57 -3.62 -18.22
CA ILE A 251 -2.62 -3.11 -17.23
C ILE A 251 -2.46 -4.13 -16.10
N ILE A 252 -1.22 -4.54 -15.83
CA ILE A 252 -0.89 -5.34 -14.64
C ILE A 252 -0.01 -4.50 -13.71
N THR A 253 -0.40 -4.38 -12.44
CA THR A 253 0.44 -3.77 -11.41
C THR A 253 0.95 -4.82 -10.43
N ILE A 254 2.20 -4.66 -10.00
CA ILE A 254 2.85 -5.51 -9.00
C ILE A 254 3.38 -4.58 -7.91
N GLU A 255 2.83 -4.64 -6.70
CA GLU A 255 3.02 -3.64 -5.65
C GLU A 255 3.22 -4.30 -4.27
N ASP A 256 3.80 -3.58 -3.32
CA ASP A 256 4.11 -4.09 -1.97
C ASP A 256 4.03 -2.95 -0.92
N PRO A 257 2.86 -2.69 -0.32
CA PRO A 257 1.53 -3.19 -0.71
C PRO A 257 0.93 -2.38 -1.88
N ILE A 258 -0.30 -2.71 -2.31
CA ILE A 258 -1.06 -1.87 -3.26
C ILE A 258 -1.43 -0.54 -2.57
N GLU A 259 -0.98 0.58 -3.15
CA GLU A 259 -1.17 1.93 -2.59
C GLU A 259 -2.39 2.67 -3.18
N PHE A 260 -2.79 2.35 -4.40
CA PHE A 260 -3.98 2.95 -5.03
C PHE A 260 -4.75 1.87 -5.76
N VAL A 261 -6.07 1.82 -5.56
CA VAL A 261 -6.93 0.88 -6.28
C VAL A 261 -7.44 1.53 -7.56
N HIS A 262 -7.18 0.87 -8.68
CA HIS A 262 -7.63 1.27 -10.00
C HIS A 262 -8.85 0.42 -10.39
N GLU A 263 -10.02 1.06 -10.46
CA GLU A 263 -11.20 0.41 -11.04
C GLU A 263 -11.04 0.28 -12.56
N ASN A 264 -11.65 -0.74 -13.15
CA ASN A 264 -11.69 -0.88 -14.60
C ASN A 264 -12.49 0.27 -15.22
N LYS A 265 -11.88 0.97 -16.19
CA LYS A 265 -12.56 1.99 -16.99
C LYS A 265 -12.59 1.52 -18.44
N LYS A 266 -11.67 1.98 -19.29
CA LYS A 266 -11.50 1.45 -20.65
C LYS A 266 -10.46 0.33 -20.72
N CYS A 267 -9.51 0.32 -19.80
CA CYS A 267 -8.55 -0.77 -19.66
C CYS A 267 -9.06 -1.84 -18.69
N LEU A 268 -8.54 -3.06 -18.86
CA LEU A 268 -8.55 -4.08 -17.82
C LEU A 268 -7.38 -3.83 -16.88
N VAL A 269 -7.61 -3.73 -15.58
CA VAL A 269 -6.57 -3.52 -14.58
C VAL A 269 -6.52 -4.68 -13.59
N ASN A 270 -5.37 -5.34 -13.51
CA ASN A 270 -5.11 -6.42 -12.58
C ASN A 270 -3.98 -6.02 -11.62
N GLN A 271 -4.31 -5.81 -10.34
CA GLN A 271 -3.33 -5.41 -9.33
C GLN A 271 -2.93 -6.60 -8.45
N ARG A 272 -1.62 -6.82 -8.31
CA ARG A 272 -1.04 -7.94 -7.57
C ARG A 272 -0.19 -7.40 -6.43
N GLU A 273 -0.62 -7.70 -5.22
CA GLU A 273 0.16 -7.40 -4.03
C GLU A 273 1.16 -8.54 -3.76
N VAL A 274 2.41 -8.19 -3.52
CA VAL A 274 3.45 -9.14 -3.14
C VAL A 274 3.16 -9.68 -1.74
N TYR A 275 3.48 -10.95 -1.51
CA TYR A 275 3.18 -11.76 -0.33
C TYR A 275 1.69 -12.08 -0.09
N THR A 276 0.77 -11.31 -0.70
CA THR A 276 -0.67 -11.60 -0.66
C THR A 276 -1.14 -12.38 -1.90
N HIS A 277 -0.93 -11.83 -3.11
CA HIS A 277 -1.36 -12.42 -4.39
C HIS A 277 -0.23 -13.17 -5.12
N THR A 278 1.02 -12.93 -4.75
CA THR A 278 2.21 -13.52 -5.38
C THR A 278 3.39 -13.57 -4.40
N GLY A 279 4.25 -14.57 -4.49
CA GLY A 279 5.33 -14.74 -3.51
C GLY A 279 6.51 -13.76 -3.64
N SER A 280 6.67 -13.08 -4.78
CA SER A 280 7.74 -12.07 -4.97
C SER A 280 7.51 -11.22 -6.23
N PHE A 281 8.15 -10.05 -6.31
CA PHE A 281 8.20 -9.20 -7.51
C PHE A 281 8.67 -9.99 -8.74
N LYS A 282 9.82 -10.67 -8.65
CA LYS A 282 10.38 -11.49 -9.72
C LYS A 282 9.38 -12.52 -10.26
N ARG A 283 8.73 -13.27 -9.37
CA ARG A 283 7.76 -14.30 -9.78
C ARG A 283 6.55 -13.67 -10.47
N ALA A 284 6.03 -12.58 -9.91
CA ALA A 284 4.89 -11.86 -10.45
C ALA A 284 5.21 -11.29 -11.83
N LEU A 285 6.36 -10.65 -11.99
CA LEU A 285 6.76 -10.01 -13.25
C LEU A 285 6.96 -11.05 -14.37
N ARG A 286 7.56 -12.21 -14.07
CA ARG A 286 7.65 -13.32 -15.04
C ARG A 286 6.30 -13.92 -15.41
N ALA A 287 5.38 -13.96 -14.47
CA ALA A 287 4.02 -14.46 -14.72
C ALA A 287 3.24 -13.48 -15.59
N ALA A 288 3.34 -12.18 -15.30
CA ALA A 288 2.72 -11.10 -16.04
C ALA A 288 3.02 -11.18 -17.54
N LEU A 289 4.25 -11.53 -17.95
CA LEU A 289 4.61 -11.68 -19.38
C LEU A 289 3.82 -12.77 -20.15
N ARG A 290 3.06 -13.62 -19.44
CA ARG A 290 2.17 -14.64 -20.04
C ARG A 290 0.70 -14.38 -19.74
N GLU A 291 0.40 -13.22 -19.16
CA GLU A 291 -0.94 -12.76 -18.83
C GLU A 291 -1.47 -11.77 -19.89
N ASP A 292 -0.78 -11.67 -21.05
CA ASP A 292 -1.12 -10.77 -22.16
C ASP A 292 -1.24 -9.28 -21.74
N PRO A 293 -0.28 -8.69 -21.00
CA PRO A 293 -0.31 -7.28 -20.66
C PRO A 293 0.17 -6.42 -21.83
N ASP A 294 -0.38 -5.22 -21.95
CA ASP A 294 0.24 -4.15 -22.73
C ASP A 294 1.16 -3.30 -21.84
N ILE A 295 0.75 -3.14 -20.58
CA ILE A 295 1.36 -2.22 -19.63
C ILE A 295 1.64 -2.96 -18.31
N VAL A 296 2.86 -2.79 -17.80
CA VAL A 296 3.26 -3.37 -16.50
C VAL A 296 3.77 -2.28 -15.57
N LEU A 297 3.17 -2.16 -14.39
CA LEU A 297 3.70 -1.35 -13.30
C LEU A 297 4.43 -2.25 -12.30
N VAL A 298 5.70 -1.94 -12.05
CA VAL A 298 6.52 -2.59 -11.02
C VAL A 298 6.77 -1.58 -9.91
N GLY A 299 6.18 -1.82 -8.74
CA GLY A 299 6.17 -0.90 -7.62
C GLY A 299 7.55 -0.32 -7.30
N GLU A 300 8.58 -1.16 -7.18
CA GLU A 300 9.96 -0.71 -6.98
C GLU A 300 10.97 -1.65 -7.64
N LEU A 301 12.00 -1.09 -8.28
CA LEU A 301 13.15 -1.83 -8.77
C LEU A 301 14.23 -1.89 -7.69
N ARG A 302 14.16 -2.91 -6.82
CA ARG A 302 15.13 -3.12 -5.72
C ARG A 302 16.29 -4.04 -6.11
N ASP A 303 15.95 -5.23 -6.59
CA ASP A 303 16.91 -6.29 -6.86
C ASP A 303 17.30 -6.36 -8.34
N LEU A 304 18.50 -6.92 -8.59
CA LEU A 304 19.09 -7.04 -9.92
C LEU A 304 18.19 -7.82 -10.88
N GLU A 305 17.56 -8.90 -10.41
CA GLU A 305 16.77 -9.76 -11.28
C GLU A 305 15.47 -9.07 -11.73
N THR A 306 14.78 -8.39 -10.81
CA THR A 306 13.60 -7.57 -11.13
C THR A 306 13.96 -6.42 -12.08
N MET A 307 15.08 -5.74 -11.86
CA MET A 307 15.60 -4.73 -12.79
C MET A 307 15.85 -5.29 -14.20
N ALA A 308 16.52 -6.44 -14.29
CA ALA A 308 16.84 -7.08 -15.56
C ALA A 308 15.57 -7.44 -16.34
N ILE A 309 14.60 -8.06 -15.66
CA ILE A 309 13.34 -8.46 -16.29
C ILE A 309 12.55 -7.21 -16.72
N ALA A 310 12.51 -6.15 -15.92
CA ALA A 310 11.81 -4.90 -16.28
C ALA A 310 12.41 -4.24 -17.54
N ILE A 311 13.73 -4.18 -17.64
CA ILE A 311 14.43 -3.64 -18.82
C ILE A 311 14.15 -4.51 -20.06
N GLU A 312 14.26 -5.84 -19.94
CA GLU A 312 13.95 -6.79 -21.02
C GLU A 312 12.49 -6.69 -21.47
N THR A 313 11.55 -6.55 -20.51
CA THR A 313 10.11 -6.40 -20.77
C THR A 313 9.82 -5.11 -21.57
N ALA A 314 10.48 -4.01 -21.20
CA ALA A 314 10.38 -2.73 -21.88
C ALA A 314 10.98 -2.77 -23.30
N GLU A 315 12.03 -3.55 -23.51
CA GLU A 315 12.67 -3.75 -24.81
C GLU A 315 11.77 -4.58 -25.76
N THR A 316 11.20 -5.66 -25.22
CA THR A 316 10.46 -6.71 -25.94
C THR A 316 9.05 -6.34 -26.36
N GLY A 317 8.51 -5.18 -25.97
CA GLY A 317 7.26 -4.67 -26.54
C GLY A 317 6.28 -4.03 -25.57
N HIS A 318 6.55 -4.05 -24.27
CA HIS A 318 5.62 -3.57 -23.26
C HIS A 318 5.97 -2.16 -22.79
N LEU A 319 4.98 -1.42 -22.32
CA LEU A 319 5.23 -0.18 -21.59
C LEU A 319 5.36 -0.49 -20.09
N VAL A 320 6.54 -0.26 -19.54
CA VAL A 320 6.87 -0.56 -18.15
C VAL A 320 6.99 0.73 -17.35
N PHE A 321 6.23 0.82 -16.27
CA PHE A 321 6.37 1.86 -15.25
C PHE A 321 7.05 1.29 -14.02
N ALA A 322 8.00 2.02 -13.43
CA ALA A 322 8.57 1.59 -12.17
C ALA A 322 9.08 2.75 -11.31
N THR A 323 9.39 2.46 -10.04
CA THR A 323 10.03 3.43 -9.14
C THR A 323 11.43 3.03 -8.69
N LEU A 324 12.23 4.07 -8.40
CA LEU A 324 13.48 3.98 -7.65
C LEU A 324 13.55 5.13 -6.64
N HIS A 325 14.47 5.04 -5.67
CA HIS A 325 14.68 6.08 -4.65
C HIS A 325 15.79 7.09 -4.97
N THR A 326 16.29 7.09 -6.20
CA THR A 326 17.26 8.08 -6.70
C THR A 326 16.63 9.47 -6.79
N THR A 327 17.46 10.50 -6.59
CA THR A 327 16.97 11.90 -6.47
C THR A 327 17.08 12.70 -7.77
N THR A 328 17.82 12.20 -8.77
CA THR A 328 18.00 12.86 -10.06
C THR A 328 17.83 11.86 -11.21
N ALA A 329 17.54 12.36 -12.40
CA ALA A 329 17.44 11.54 -13.60
C ALA A 329 18.76 10.87 -13.96
N VAL A 330 19.88 11.57 -13.82
CA VAL A 330 21.22 11.01 -14.10
C VAL A 330 21.58 9.90 -13.13
N SER A 331 21.42 10.13 -11.82
CA SER A 331 21.69 9.10 -10.80
C SER A 331 20.78 7.88 -10.94
N THR A 332 19.58 8.05 -11.50
CA THR A 332 18.67 6.94 -11.83
C THR A 332 19.26 6.04 -12.91
N VAL A 333 19.77 6.64 -14.00
CA VAL A 333 20.42 5.89 -15.08
C VAL A 333 21.66 5.16 -14.57
N GLU A 334 22.51 5.84 -13.80
CA GLU A 334 23.73 5.25 -13.21
C GLU A 334 23.37 4.09 -12.27
N ARG A 335 22.40 4.30 -11.37
CA ARG A 335 21.96 3.25 -10.45
C ARG A 335 21.46 2.00 -11.15
N LEU A 336 20.74 2.13 -12.27
CA LEU A 336 20.28 0.97 -13.05
C LEU A 336 21.43 0.18 -13.65
N VAL A 337 22.53 0.84 -14.03
CA VAL A 337 23.70 0.18 -14.62
C VAL A 337 24.59 -0.43 -13.52
N ASP A 338 24.86 0.34 -12.46
CA ASP A 338 25.84 -0.01 -11.43
C ASP A 338 25.44 -1.19 -10.55
N GLN A 339 24.15 -1.55 -10.54
CA GLN A 339 23.66 -2.74 -9.85
C GLN A 339 24.15 -4.04 -10.52
N PHE A 340 24.57 -3.98 -11.78
CA PHE A 340 25.03 -5.15 -12.53
C PHE A 340 26.55 -5.34 -12.42
N PRO A 341 27.02 -6.60 -12.41
CA PRO A 341 28.44 -6.93 -12.52
C PRO A 341 29.13 -6.21 -13.70
N PRO A 342 30.40 -5.78 -13.57
CA PRO A 342 31.10 -4.98 -14.58
C PRO A 342 31.08 -5.57 -16.00
N ASP A 343 31.11 -6.90 -16.13
CA ASP A 343 31.03 -7.63 -17.40
C ASP A 343 29.68 -7.48 -18.11
N ARG A 344 28.60 -7.19 -17.38
CA ARG A 344 27.24 -7.01 -17.90
C ARG A 344 26.85 -5.56 -18.11
N GLN A 345 27.53 -4.61 -17.47
CA GLN A 345 27.14 -3.19 -17.51
C GLN A 345 27.10 -2.61 -18.93
N ALA A 346 28.00 -3.04 -19.82
CA ALA A 346 28.00 -2.59 -21.21
C ALA A 346 26.72 -3.02 -21.95
N GLN A 347 26.29 -4.27 -21.76
CA GLN A 347 25.04 -4.78 -22.32
C GLN A 347 23.83 -4.01 -21.75
N ILE A 348 23.79 -3.80 -20.43
CA ILE A 348 22.69 -3.09 -19.79
C ILE A 348 22.59 -1.64 -20.27
N ARG A 349 23.71 -0.95 -20.52
CA ARG A 349 23.69 0.39 -21.12
C ARG A 349 23.05 0.39 -22.51
N VAL A 350 23.31 -0.63 -23.33
CA VAL A 350 22.68 -0.76 -24.65
C VAL A 350 21.18 -0.97 -24.51
N MET A 351 20.76 -1.94 -23.70
CA MET A 351 19.33 -2.24 -23.47
C MET A 351 18.59 -1.04 -22.88
N LEU A 352 19.20 -0.34 -21.92
CA LEU A 352 18.63 0.86 -21.29
C LEU A 352 18.53 2.02 -22.28
N ALA A 353 19.53 2.21 -23.15
CA ALA A 353 19.50 3.26 -24.18
C ALA A 353 18.34 3.08 -25.17
N GLU A 354 17.92 1.84 -25.43
CA GLU A 354 16.82 1.53 -26.35
C GLU A 354 15.44 1.56 -25.67
N SER A 355 15.39 1.06 -24.43
CA SER A 355 14.15 0.92 -23.66
C SER A 355 13.73 2.20 -22.94
N LEU A 356 14.65 3.00 -22.36
CA LEU A 356 14.31 4.16 -21.54
C LEU A 356 13.59 5.26 -22.34
N LYS A 357 12.40 5.66 -21.88
CA LYS A 357 11.56 6.70 -22.49
C LYS A 357 11.47 7.96 -21.65
N GLY A 358 11.54 7.84 -20.33
CA GLY A 358 11.63 9.01 -19.48
C GLY A 358 11.93 8.69 -18.02
N VAL A 359 12.52 9.67 -17.33
CA VAL A 359 12.70 9.66 -15.88
C VAL A 359 12.08 10.94 -15.31
N ILE A 360 11.16 10.77 -14.37
CA ILE A 360 10.52 11.84 -13.61
C ILE A 360 11.03 11.75 -12.17
N ALA A 361 12.08 12.50 -11.84
CA ALA A 361 12.57 12.60 -10.48
C ALA A 361 11.83 13.71 -9.74
N GLN A 362 11.29 13.42 -8.56
CA GLN A 362 10.42 14.35 -7.84
C GLN A 362 10.75 14.50 -6.35
N ILE A 363 10.49 15.69 -5.84
CA ILE A 363 10.51 16.04 -4.42
C ILE A 363 9.28 16.87 -4.06
N LEU A 364 8.85 16.81 -2.80
CA LEU A 364 7.76 17.66 -2.29
C LEU A 364 8.33 18.81 -1.46
N LEU A 365 7.84 20.02 -1.73
CA LEU A 365 8.16 21.24 -1.01
C LEU A 365 6.93 21.76 -0.27
N LYS A 366 7.16 22.45 0.84
CA LYS A 366 6.10 23.18 1.52
C LYS A 366 5.60 24.33 0.64
N ARG A 367 4.28 24.39 0.44
CA ARG A 367 3.65 25.46 -0.34
C ARG A 367 3.36 26.67 0.55
N ILE A 368 3.58 27.87 0.02
CA ILE A 368 3.10 29.11 0.64
C ILE A 368 1.57 29.07 0.70
N GLY A 369 1.00 29.31 1.88
CA GLY A 369 -0.44 29.19 2.12
C GLY A 369 -0.91 27.78 2.54
N GLY A 370 0.01 26.84 2.76
CA GLY A 370 -0.29 25.51 3.29
C GLY A 370 -0.31 24.41 2.24
N GLY A 371 -0.13 23.16 2.70
CA GLY A 371 -0.02 21.99 1.83
C GLY A 371 1.38 21.81 1.24
N ARG A 372 1.46 21.01 0.17
CA ARG A 372 2.71 20.64 -0.51
C ARG A 372 2.57 20.79 -2.02
N VAL A 373 3.68 21.04 -2.70
CA VAL A 373 3.78 21.06 -4.16
C VAL A 373 5.00 20.28 -4.61
N ALA A 374 4.90 19.57 -5.73
CA ALA A 374 6.00 18.80 -6.28
C ALA A 374 6.89 19.67 -7.18
N ALA A 375 8.21 19.49 -7.06
CA ALA A 375 9.16 19.90 -8.10
C ALA A 375 9.58 18.66 -8.88
N TYR A 376 9.66 18.80 -10.20
CA TYR A 376 9.93 17.71 -11.13
C TYR A 376 11.20 17.98 -11.93
N GLU A 377 12.13 17.05 -11.90
CA GLU A 377 13.19 16.91 -12.90
C GLU A 377 12.78 15.85 -13.92
N ILE A 378 12.79 16.22 -15.20
CA ILE A 378 12.23 15.42 -16.29
C ILE A 378 13.28 15.23 -17.37
N LEU A 379 13.72 13.99 -17.52
CA LEU A 379 14.58 13.52 -18.61
C LEU A 379 13.74 12.70 -19.58
N LEU A 380 13.86 12.98 -20.88
CA LEU A 380 13.21 12.21 -21.95
C LEU A 380 14.24 11.37 -22.71
N GLY A 381 13.86 10.14 -23.08
CA GLY A 381 14.69 9.18 -23.80
C GLY A 381 14.84 9.49 -25.30
N ILE A 382 15.39 10.66 -25.63
CA ILE A 382 15.68 11.07 -27.01
C ILE A 382 16.96 10.41 -27.54
N PRO A 383 17.21 10.34 -28.86
CA PRO A 383 18.41 9.72 -29.42
C PRO A 383 19.73 10.24 -28.84
N ALA A 384 19.82 11.54 -28.53
CA ALA A 384 21.01 12.12 -27.89
C ALA A 384 21.27 11.52 -26.49
N VAL A 385 20.22 11.37 -25.68
CA VAL A 385 20.32 10.76 -24.34
C VAL A 385 20.65 9.29 -24.47
N ALA A 386 19.99 8.55 -25.37
CA ALA A 386 20.28 7.15 -25.64
C ALA A 386 21.75 6.92 -26.03
N ASN A 387 22.33 7.79 -26.87
CA ASN A 387 23.74 7.71 -27.24
C ASN A 387 24.68 7.93 -26.04
N LEU A 388 24.39 8.93 -25.20
CA LEU A 388 25.18 9.18 -23.99
C LEU A 388 25.13 8.00 -23.01
N ILE A 389 23.95 7.37 -22.86
CA ILE A 389 23.80 6.16 -22.04
C ILE A 389 24.65 5.03 -22.63
N ARG A 390 24.55 4.78 -23.94
CA ARG A 390 25.30 3.71 -24.62
C ARG A 390 26.82 3.88 -24.46
N GLU A 391 27.31 5.11 -24.57
CA GLU A 391 28.72 5.46 -24.44
C GLU A 391 29.20 5.60 -22.99
N GLY A 392 28.32 5.48 -21.99
CA GLY A 392 28.66 5.67 -20.58
C GLY A 392 29.03 7.12 -20.22
N LYS A 393 28.54 8.10 -20.98
CA LYS A 393 28.78 9.54 -20.79
C LYS A 393 27.59 10.23 -20.09
N THR A 394 27.06 9.59 -19.05
CA THR A 394 25.88 10.05 -18.28
C THR A 394 26.06 11.45 -17.68
N PHE A 395 27.30 11.81 -17.32
CA PHE A 395 27.65 13.15 -16.81
C PHE A 395 27.35 14.30 -17.79
N GLN A 396 27.14 14.03 -19.10
CA GLN A 396 26.78 15.04 -20.09
C GLN A 396 25.25 15.22 -20.25
N ILE A 397 24.44 14.32 -19.68
CA ILE A 397 22.97 14.39 -19.76
C ILE A 397 22.39 15.71 -19.23
N PRO A 398 22.89 16.33 -18.13
CA PRO A 398 22.38 17.62 -17.66
C PRO A 398 22.43 18.72 -18.73
N THR A 399 23.50 18.78 -19.52
CA THR A 399 23.63 19.75 -20.63
C THR A 399 22.60 19.50 -21.71
N VAL A 400 22.30 18.23 -22.01
CA VAL A 400 21.23 17.87 -22.95
C VAL A 400 19.87 18.30 -22.42
N MET A 401 19.59 18.07 -21.13
CA MET A 401 18.34 18.53 -20.50
C MET A 401 18.17 20.05 -20.57
N GLN A 402 19.24 20.81 -20.33
CA GLN A 402 19.23 22.28 -20.40
C GLN A 402 19.00 22.81 -21.82
N THR A 403 19.55 22.14 -22.84
CA THR A 403 19.42 22.56 -24.24
C THR A 403 18.14 22.03 -24.91
N ALA A 404 17.56 20.95 -24.39
CA ALA A 404 16.33 20.32 -24.90
C ALA A 404 15.06 20.74 -24.13
N LYS A 405 15.07 21.86 -23.40
CA LYS A 405 13.90 22.38 -22.67
C LYS A 405 12.63 22.50 -23.52
N ARG A 406 12.79 22.83 -24.81
CA ARG A 406 11.67 22.91 -25.77
C ARG A 406 10.90 21.60 -25.97
N LEU A 407 11.50 20.47 -25.64
CA LEU A 407 10.86 19.15 -25.68
C LEU A 407 10.13 18.83 -24.36
N GLY A 408 10.15 19.73 -23.38
CA GLY A 408 9.59 19.54 -22.05
C GLY A 408 10.56 18.93 -21.03
N MET A 409 11.85 18.77 -21.38
CA MET A 409 12.87 18.43 -20.38
C MET A 409 13.04 19.57 -19.38
N ARG A 410 13.30 19.21 -18.13
CA ARG A 410 13.42 20.18 -17.03
C ARG A 410 14.44 19.68 -16.02
N THR A 411 15.38 20.53 -15.61
CA THR A 411 16.27 20.22 -14.48
C THR A 411 15.56 20.50 -13.16
N LEU A 412 15.97 19.88 -12.05
CA LEU A 412 15.34 20.16 -10.76
C LEU A 412 15.42 21.65 -10.38
N ASN A 413 16.58 22.27 -10.60
CA ASN A 413 16.77 23.69 -10.31
C ASN A 413 15.87 24.60 -11.15
N ASP A 414 15.61 24.27 -12.42
CA ASP A 414 14.63 25.01 -13.24
C ASP A 414 13.22 24.90 -12.63
N SER A 415 12.82 23.69 -12.21
CA SER A 415 11.51 23.48 -11.56
C SER A 415 11.39 24.24 -10.25
N LEU A 416 12.43 24.24 -9.43
CA LEU A 416 12.47 24.97 -8.16
C LEU A 416 12.38 26.49 -8.39
N ALA A 417 13.14 27.00 -9.37
CA ALA A 417 13.13 28.43 -9.70
C ALA A 417 11.74 28.87 -10.21
N GLU A 418 11.07 28.05 -11.00
CA GLU A 418 9.70 28.29 -11.47
C GLU A 418 8.70 28.36 -10.30
N LEU A 419 8.73 27.39 -9.38
CA LEU A 419 7.84 27.38 -8.21
C LEU A 419 8.02 28.61 -7.30
N VAL A 420 9.25 29.12 -7.17
CA VAL A 420 9.53 30.35 -6.41
C VAL A 420 9.03 31.58 -7.16
N ARG A 421 9.28 31.69 -8.48
CA ARG A 421 8.80 32.81 -9.30
C ARG A 421 7.27 32.88 -9.37
N ASP A 422 6.62 31.73 -9.36
CA ASP A 422 5.16 31.59 -9.31
C ASP A 422 4.57 31.90 -7.91
N GLY A 423 5.41 32.21 -6.91
CA GLY A 423 4.97 32.48 -5.54
C GLY A 423 4.37 31.26 -4.83
N LYS A 424 4.65 30.04 -5.31
CA LYS A 424 4.14 28.79 -4.71
C LYS A 424 5.01 28.30 -3.57
N VAL A 425 6.32 28.56 -3.62
CA VAL A 425 7.31 28.08 -2.65
C VAL A 425 8.23 29.21 -2.23
N ASP A 426 8.61 29.23 -0.95
CA ASP A 426 9.59 30.18 -0.43
C ASP A 426 11.01 29.90 -0.97
N ALA A 427 11.79 30.94 -1.22
CA ALA A 427 13.14 30.81 -1.77
C ALA A 427 14.06 29.96 -0.87
N GLN A 428 13.94 30.06 0.47
CA GLN A 428 14.73 29.27 1.40
C GLN A 428 14.34 27.79 1.38
N GLU A 429 13.05 27.49 1.28
CA GLU A 429 12.56 26.12 1.13
C GLU A 429 13.09 25.49 -0.18
N ALA A 430 13.10 26.25 -1.28
CA ALA A 430 13.66 25.79 -2.55
C ALA A 430 15.19 25.57 -2.45
N LEU A 431 15.95 26.51 -1.87
CA LEU A 431 17.40 26.39 -1.67
C LEU A 431 17.79 25.23 -0.75
N ALA A 432 16.96 24.90 0.25
CA ALA A 432 17.20 23.76 1.14
C ALA A 432 17.11 22.41 0.40
N ARG A 433 16.38 22.37 -0.72
CA ARG A 433 16.12 21.14 -1.50
C ARG A 433 16.85 21.08 -2.84
N ALA A 434 17.56 22.14 -3.22
CA ALA A 434 18.30 22.21 -4.47
C ALA A 434 19.50 21.24 -4.49
N VAL A 435 19.75 20.64 -5.65
CA VAL A 435 20.95 19.81 -5.88
C VAL A 435 22.19 20.70 -5.97
N ASP A 436 22.09 21.81 -6.71
CA ASP A 436 23.12 22.84 -6.81
C ASP A 436 22.54 24.17 -6.33
N LYS A 437 22.93 24.56 -5.11
CA LYS A 437 22.40 25.77 -4.44
C LYS A 437 22.88 27.05 -5.13
N ASP A 438 24.10 27.07 -5.64
CA ASP A 438 24.68 28.27 -6.25
C ASP A 438 24.09 28.52 -7.63
N ALA A 439 23.90 27.45 -8.42
CA ALA A 439 23.14 27.56 -9.66
C ALA A 439 21.70 28.04 -9.42
N LEU A 440 21.02 27.57 -8.36
CA LEU A 440 19.68 28.04 -8.02
C LEU A 440 19.67 29.52 -7.58
N ARG A 441 20.64 29.95 -6.76
CA ARG A 441 20.79 31.38 -6.39
C ARG A 441 20.92 32.25 -7.63
N GLY A 442 21.76 31.86 -8.59
CA GLY A 442 21.92 32.54 -9.86
C GLY A 442 20.61 32.63 -10.66
N LEU A 443 19.83 31.54 -10.72
CA LEU A 443 18.51 31.52 -11.38
C LEU A 443 17.48 32.43 -10.69
N LEU A 444 17.55 32.53 -9.36
CA LEU A 444 16.65 33.37 -8.55
C LEU A 444 17.12 34.82 -8.43
N LYS A 445 18.33 35.14 -8.91
CA LYS A 445 19.00 36.43 -8.71
C LYS A 445 19.09 36.81 -7.23
N LEU A 446 19.37 35.82 -6.39
CA LEU A 446 19.66 36.01 -4.97
C LEU A 446 21.18 36.21 -4.83
N GLU A 447 21.57 37.27 -4.12
CA GLU A 447 22.98 37.56 -3.79
C GLU A 447 23.56 36.58 -2.77
#